data_AF-A0A954UC57-F1
#
_entry.id   AF-A0A954UC57-F1
#
_cell.length_a   1.000
_cell.length_b   1.000
_cell.length_c   1.000
_cell.angle_alpha   90.00
_cell.angle_beta   90.00
_cell.angle_gamma   90.00
#
_symmetry.space_group_name_H-M   'P 1'
#
loop_
_entity.id
_entity.type
_entity.pdbx_description
1 polymer ?
#
loop_
_entity_poly.entity_id
_entity_poly.type
_entity_poly.pdbx_seq_one_letter_code
_entity_poly.pdbx_strand_id
1 'polypeptide(L)'
;MSTQQPPKPPIKDPLDAYDPPSQSQTGGRIGLQPLSRFCHNIGTGLHAGVDVRRVFETESNRGTMLHRNKVIEVRDHFARGASVSSAMKASNGYFPPLLCEMVEVGERTGRLEQIFIRLGEYYEQLVKLRRT
;
A
#
# COMPACT_ATOMS: atom_id res chain seq x y z
N MET A 1 -32.97 24.94 -21.56
CA MET A 1 -32.51 25.29 -20.21
C MET A 1 -31.49 24.24 -19.79
N SER A 2 -30.19 24.49 -20.01
CA SER A 2 -29.14 23.56 -19.59
C SER A 2 -28.81 23.82 -18.12
N THR A 3 -29.21 22.89 -17.26
CA THR A 3 -28.79 22.86 -15.86
C THR A 3 -27.30 22.58 -15.80
N GLN A 4 -26.52 23.61 -15.51
CA GLN A 4 -25.10 23.47 -15.26
C GLN A 4 -24.93 22.74 -13.92
N GLN A 5 -24.45 21.51 -13.99
CA GLN A 5 -24.19 20.70 -12.81
C GLN A 5 -23.09 21.39 -11.99
N PRO A 6 -23.25 21.50 -10.65
CA PRO A 6 -22.25 22.15 -9.81
C PRO A 6 -20.88 21.46 -9.96
N PRO A 7 -19.77 22.21 -9.80
CA PRO A 7 -18.44 21.64 -9.84
C PRO A 7 -18.34 20.52 -8.80
N LYS A 8 -17.92 19.32 -9.25
CA LYS A 8 -17.65 18.20 -8.36
C LYS A 8 -16.62 18.68 -7.31
N PRO A 9 -16.89 18.52 -6.01
CA PRO A 9 -15.96 18.96 -4.97
C PRO A 9 -14.60 18.30 -5.21
N PRO A 10 -13.49 18.99 -4.85
CA PRO A 10 -12.16 18.37 -4.92
C PRO A 10 -12.20 17.07 -4.11
N ILE A 11 -11.77 15.98 -4.74
CA ILE A 11 -11.58 14.71 -4.03
C ILE A 11 -10.49 15.01 -3.00
N LYS A 12 -10.85 15.08 -1.71
CA LYS A 12 -9.85 15.12 -0.63
C LYS A 12 -8.97 13.88 -0.78
N ASP A 13 -7.66 14.05 -0.72
CA ASP A 13 -6.73 12.91 -0.82
C ASP A 13 -7.10 11.92 0.29
N PRO A 14 -7.36 10.63 0.01
CA PRO A 14 -7.79 9.71 1.06
C PRO A 14 -6.71 9.53 2.15
N LEU A 15 -5.46 9.89 1.84
CA LEU A 15 -4.37 9.98 2.80
C LEU A 15 -4.60 11.08 3.86
N ASP A 16 -5.16 12.22 3.47
CA ASP A 16 -5.45 13.35 4.37
C ASP A 16 -6.64 13.07 5.29
N ALA A 17 -7.49 12.11 4.92
CA ALA A 17 -8.70 11.74 5.64
C ALA A 17 -8.56 10.46 6.47
N TYR A 18 -7.39 9.81 6.48
CA TYR A 18 -7.20 8.56 7.18
C TYR A 18 -7.04 8.75 8.70
N ASP A 19 -8.00 8.21 9.45
CA ASP A 19 -7.92 8.02 10.89
C ASP A 19 -7.37 6.60 11.18
N PRO A 20 -6.22 6.46 11.86
CA PRO A 20 -5.64 5.14 12.13
C PRO A 20 -6.59 4.28 13.00
N PRO A 21 -6.92 3.05 12.59
CA PRO A 21 -7.83 2.19 13.34
C PRO A 21 -7.23 1.79 14.68
N SER A 22 -8.09 1.77 15.70
CA SER A 22 -7.81 1.24 17.03
C SER A 22 -7.46 -0.25 16.93
N GLN A 23 -6.35 -0.63 17.56
CA GLN A 23 -5.67 -1.90 17.29
C GLN A 23 -6.37 -3.09 17.97
N SER A 24 -6.93 -4.00 17.18
CA SER A 24 -7.13 -5.40 17.61
C SER A 24 -7.13 -6.34 16.40
N GLN A 25 -5.96 -6.91 16.06
CA GLN A 25 -5.85 -8.06 15.16
C GLN A 25 -4.50 -8.76 15.38
N THR A 26 -4.55 -10.07 15.62
CA THR A 26 -3.58 -10.92 16.33
C THR A 26 -2.42 -11.50 15.47
N GLY A 27 -2.18 -10.96 14.27
CA GLY A 27 -1.00 -11.26 13.45
C GLY A 27 0.10 -10.22 13.68
N GLY A 28 1.38 -10.63 13.64
CA GLY A 28 2.51 -9.69 13.77
C GLY A 28 2.50 -8.64 12.67
N ARG A 29 1.98 -7.44 12.94
CA ARG A 29 1.85 -6.34 11.96
C ARG A 29 3.23 -5.86 11.49
N ILE A 30 3.31 -5.40 10.24
CA ILE A 30 4.51 -4.74 9.74
C ILE A 30 4.77 -3.45 10.56
N GLY A 31 6.00 -3.29 11.06
CA GLY A 31 6.41 -2.08 11.75
C GLY A 31 6.52 -0.89 10.79
N LEU A 32 6.38 0.34 11.30
CA LEU A 32 6.36 1.56 10.47
C LEU A 32 7.61 1.74 9.59
N GLN A 33 8.79 1.47 10.12
CA GLN A 33 10.02 1.64 9.35
C GLN A 33 10.19 0.58 8.23
N PRO A 34 9.98 -0.73 8.48
CA PRO A 34 9.85 -1.71 7.40
C PRO A 34 8.75 -1.38 6.40
N LEU A 35 7.61 -0.85 6.85
CA LEU A 35 6.48 -0.48 6.00
C LEU A 35 6.79 0.68 5.06
N SER A 36 7.42 1.74 5.55
CA SER A 36 7.89 2.86 4.73
C SER A 36 8.85 2.37 3.64
N ARG A 37 9.82 1.51 4.00
CA ARG A 37 10.75 0.91 3.02
C ARG A 37 10.05 0.02 2.01
N PHE A 38 9.11 -0.82 2.45
CA PHE A 38 8.30 -1.65 1.57
C PHE A 38 7.61 -0.78 0.50
N CYS A 39 6.94 0.30 0.91
CA CYS A 39 6.26 1.18 -0.02
C CYS A 39 7.22 1.87 -1.00
N HIS A 40 8.38 2.36 -0.52
CA HIS A 40 9.39 2.95 -1.39
C HIS A 40 9.99 1.95 -2.38
N ASN A 41 10.27 0.72 -1.95
CA ASN A 41 10.81 -0.31 -2.84
C ASN A 41 9.83 -0.62 -3.97
N ILE A 42 8.54 -0.78 -3.64
CA ILE A 42 7.51 -1.03 -4.64
C ILE A 42 7.36 0.18 -5.57
N GLY A 43 7.19 1.38 -5.02
CA GLY A 43 7.02 2.62 -5.80
C GLY A 43 8.20 2.90 -6.73
N THR A 44 9.44 2.72 -6.25
CA THR A 44 10.65 2.92 -7.06
C THR A 44 10.74 1.93 -8.21
N GLY A 45 10.42 0.65 -7.96
CA GLY A 45 10.39 -0.36 -9.02
C GLY A 45 9.38 -0.04 -10.10
N LEU A 46 8.16 0.33 -9.71
CA LEU A 46 7.11 0.74 -10.65
C LEU A 46 7.51 2.00 -11.44
N HIS A 47 8.11 2.99 -10.77
CA HIS A 47 8.60 4.21 -11.40
C HIS A 47 9.69 3.93 -12.44
N ALA A 48 10.53 2.92 -12.20
CA ALA A 48 11.52 2.44 -13.16
C ALA A 48 10.92 1.61 -14.32
N GLY A 49 9.58 1.52 -14.42
CA GLY A 49 8.88 0.76 -15.46
C GLY A 49 8.87 -0.75 -15.24
N VAL A 50 9.22 -1.23 -14.04
CA VAL A 50 9.20 -2.66 -13.72
C VAL A 50 7.76 -3.10 -13.48
N ASP A 51 7.38 -4.23 -14.09
CA ASP A 51 6.05 -4.82 -13.89
C ASP A 51 5.77 -5.14 -12.41
N VAL A 52 4.53 -4.91 -11.97
CA VAL A 52 4.10 -5.08 -10.58
C VAL A 52 4.43 -6.47 -10.02
N ARG A 53 4.32 -7.55 -10.82
CA ARG A 53 4.67 -8.91 -10.37
C ARG A 53 6.14 -9.00 -10.01
N ARG A 54 7.00 -8.44 -10.86
CA ARG A 54 8.45 -8.50 -10.70
C ARG A 54 8.92 -7.64 -9.52
N VAL A 55 8.25 -6.51 -9.28
CA VAL A 55 8.54 -5.68 -8.11
C VAL A 55 8.21 -6.43 -6.80
N PHE A 56 7.04 -7.07 -6.72
CA PHE A 56 6.67 -7.90 -5.56
C PHE A 56 7.55 -9.15 -5.41
N GLU A 57 7.96 -9.78 -6.50
CA GLU A 57 8.93 -10.89 -6.49
C GLU A 57 10.29 -10.42 -5.91
N THR A 58 10.76 -9.25 -6.30
CA THR A 58 12.00 -8.67 -5.75
C THR A 58 11.86 -8.37 -4.26
N GLU A 59 10.72 -7.80 -3.85
CA GLU A 59 10.44 -7.49 -2.44
C GLU A 59 10.34 -8.75 -1.58
N SER A 60 9.86 -9.87 -2.13
CA SER A 60 9.77 -11.15 -1.41
C SER A 60 11.10 -11.73 -0.93
N ASN A 61 12.22 -11.16 -1.39
CA ASN A 61 13.56 -11.54 -0.96
C ASN A 61 14.15 -10.61 0.11
N ARG A 62 13.38 -9.64 0.63
CA ARG A 62 13.84 -8.61 1.57
C ARG A 62 13.24 -8.75 2.96
N GLY A 63 13.95 -8.25 3.97
CA GLY A 63 13.42 -8.16 5.35
C GLY A 63 13.36 -9.49 6.10
N THR A 64 12.51 -9.53 7.13
CA THR A 64 12.38 -10.69 8.03
C THR A 64 11.72 -11.88 7.33
N MET A 65 11.86 -13.09 7.89
CA MET A 65 11.18 -14.28 7.36
C MET A 65 9.66 -14.08 7.29
N LEU A 66 9.06 -13.47 8.33
CA LEU A 66 7.63 -13.13 8.32
C LEU A 66 7.27 -12.19 7.16
N HIS A 67 8.04 -11.12 6.93
CA HIS A 67 7.79 -10.19 5.84
C HIS A 67 7.83 -10.89 4.48
N ARG A 68 8.90 -11.67 4.24
CA ARG A 68 9.07 -12.45 3.01
C ARG A 68 7.88 -13.38 2.77
N ASN A 69 7.48 -14.14 3.78
CA ASN A 69 6.32 -15.04 3.67
C ASN A 69 5.03 -14.27 3.32
N LYS A 70 4.80 -13.10 3.94
CA LYS A 70 3.62 -12.28 3.63
C LYS A 70 3.64 -11.66 2.23
N VAL A 71 4.81 -11.28 1.74
CA VAL A 71 4.94 -10.80 0.35
C VAL A 71 4.80 -11.94 -0.66
N ILE A 72 5.30 -13.14 -0.34
CA ILE A 72 5.10 -14.36 -1.15
C ILE A 72 3.61 -14.70 -1.24
N GLU A 73 2.88 -14.69 -0.11
CA GLU A 73 1.43 -14.89 -0.09
C GLU A 73 0.74 -13.90 -1.03
N VAL A 74 1.06 -12.60 -0.94
CA VAL A 74 0.48 -11.57 -1.82
C VAL A 74 0.76 -11.86 -3.30
N ARG A 75 2.02 -12.17 -3.64
CA ARG A 75 2.44 -12.52 -5.01
C ARG A 75 1.65 -13.72 -5.54
N ASP A 76 1.47 -14.76 -4.74
CA ASP A 76 0.81 -16.00 -5.16
C ASP A 76 -0.71 -15.82 -5.29
N HIS A 77 -1.32 -14.96 -4.49
CA HIS A 77 -2.71 -14.55 -4.69
C HIS A 77 -2.86 -13.73 -5.97
N PHE A 78 -1.95 -12.78 -6.22
CA PHE A 78 -1.96 -11.98 -7.44
C PHE A 78 -1.74 -12.82 -8.71
N ALA A 79 -0.84 -13.81 -8.65
CA ALA A 79 -0.61 -14.76 -9.74
C ALA A 79 -1.85 -15.60 -10.10
N ARG A 80 -2.77 -15.80 -9.14
CA ARG A 80 -4.06 -16.47 -9.34
C ARG A 80 -5.18 -15.53 -9.83
N GLY A 81 -4.86 -14.27 -10.15
CA GLY A 81 -5.79 -13.30 -10.69
C GLY A 81 -6.50 -12.43 -9.64
N ALA A 82 -6.12 -12.53 -8.37
CA ALA A 82 -6.60 -11.58 -7.35
C ALA A 82 -6.00 -10.19 -7.61
N SER A 83 -6.69 -9.12 -7.18
CA SER A 83 -6.06 -7.79 -7.13
C SER A 83 -4.99 -7.73 -6.05
N VAL A 84 -4.00 -6.85 -6.18
CA VAL A 84 -2.94 -6.59 -5.19
C VAL A 84 -3.56 -6.21 -3.85
N SER A 85 -4.53 -5.31 -3.84
CA SER A 85 -5.27 -4.89 -2.64
C SER A 85 -5.98 -6.06 -1.94
N SER A 86 -6.66 -6.92 -2.68
CA SER A 86 -7.35 -8.09 -2.11
C SER A 86 -6.36 -9.11 -1.55
N ALA A 87 -5.24 -9.33 -2.24
CA ALA A 87 -4.16 -10.19 -1.78
C ALA A 87 -3.51 -9.66 -0.50
N MET A 88 -3.30 -8.34 -0.40
CA MET A 88 -2.78 -7.70 0.81
C MET A 88 -3.78 -7.79 1.98
N LYS A 89 -5.09 -7.60 1.73
CA LYS A 89 -6.14 -7.78 2.74
C LYS A 89 -6.19 -9.21 3.29
N ALA A 90 -5.89 -10.22 2.47
CA ALA A 90 -5.88 -11.62 2.88
C ALA A 90 -4.70 -12.00 3.80
N SER A 91 -3.70 -11.13 4.00
CA SER A 91 -2.46 -11.41 4.76
C SER A 91 -2.60 -11.41 6.30
N ASN A 92 -3.77 -11.74 6.84
CA ASN A 92 -4.06 -11.81 8.29
C ASN A 92 -3.71 -10.52 9.06
N GLY A 93 -4.01 -9.36 8.50
CA GLY A 93 -3.78 -8.06 9.14
C GLY A 93 -2.30 -7.65 9.22
N TYR A 94 -1.41 -8.31 8.48
CA TYR A 94 0.00 -7.93 8.39
C TYR A 94 0.17 -6.50 7.84
N PHE A 95 -0.54 -6.19 6.75
CA PHE A 95 -0.58 -4.88 6.13
C PHE A 95 -1.67 -3.99 6.78
N PRO A 96 -1.38 -2.71 7.05
CA PRO A 96 -2.35 -1.81 7.65
C PRO A 96 -3.51 -1.50 6.68
N PRO A 97 -4.73 -1.25 7.19
CA PRO A 97 -5.90 -0.98 6.34
C PRO A 97 -5.72 0.16 5.34
N LEU A 98 -5.15 1.30 5.74
CA LEU A 98 -4.86 2.42 4.84
C LEU A 98 -4.09 2.00 3.58
N LEU A 99 -3.01 1.24 3.78
CA LEU A 99 -2.19 0.77 2.68
C LEU A 99 -3.04 -0.04 1.70
N CYS A 100 -3.84 -0.98 2.21
CA CYS A 100 -4.69 -1.82 1.38
C CYS A 100 -5.77 -1.01 0.62
N GLU A 101 -6.39 -0.02 1.26
CA GLU A 101 -7.39 0.86 0.65
C GLU A 101 -6.79 1.76 -0.43
N MET A 102 -5.63 2.35 -0.16
CA MET A 102 -4.95 3.21 -1.12
C MET A 102 -4.42 2.43 -2.32
N VAL A 103 -3.89 1.22 -2.08
CA VAL A 103 -3.50 0.31 -3.16
C VAL A 103 -4.70 -0.06 -4.03
N GLU A 104 -5.89 -0.27 -3.44
CA GLU A 104 -7.12 -0.52 -4.21
C GLU A 104 -7.49 0.67 -5.11
N VAL A 105 -7.39 1.90 -4.59
CA VAL A 105 -7.57 3.14 -5.38
C VAL A 105 -6.52 3.20 -6.50
N GLY A 106 -5.26 2.92 -6.19
CA GLY A 106 -4.16 2.90 -7.16
C GLY A 106 -4.38 1.88 -8.27
N GLU A 107 -4.81 0.67 -7.95
CA GLU A 107 -5.12 -0.37 -8.94
C GLU A 107 -6.27 0.07 -9.86
N ARG A 108 -7.38 0.54 -9.29
CA ARG A 108 -8.56 0.96 -10.06
C ARG A 108 -8.30 2.14 -10.97
N THR A 109 -7.37 3.02 -10.60
CA THR A 109 -7.04 4.22 -11.36
C THR A 109 -5.81 4.07 -12.24
N GLY A 110 -5.11 2.92 -12.19
CA GLY A 110 -3.84 2.70 -12.90
C GLY A 110 -2.68 3.52 -12.34
N ARG A 111 -2.76 3.94 -11.07
CA ARG A 111 -1.82 4.86 -10.40
C ARG A 111 -1.09 4.22 -9.21
N LEU A 112 -0.83 2.91 -9.27
CA LEU A 112 -0.13 2.18 -8.21
C LEU A 112 1.22 2.80 -7.85
N GLU A 113 2.00 3.23 -8.85
CA GLU A 113 3.28 3.91 -8.66
C GLU A 113 3.14 5.12 -7.73
N GLN A 114 2.25 6.06 -8.08
CA GLN A 114 2.08 7.30 -7.32
C GLN A 114 1.56 7.01 -5.90
N ILE A 115 0.69 6.02 -5.76
CA ILE A 115 0.17 5.59 -4.46
C ILE A 115 1.29 5.06 -3.56
N PHE A 116 2.13 4.15 -4.06
CA PHE A 116 3.21 3.56 -3.26
C PHE A 116 4.28 4.58 -2.86
N ILE A 117 4.61 5.53 -3.76
CA ILE A 117 5.53 6.64 -3.44
C ILE A 117 4.97 7.48 -2.28
N ARG A 118 3.71 7.94 -2.38
CA ARG A 118 3.06 8.75 -1.35
C ARG A 118 2.94 8.03 0.00
N LEU A 119 2.61 6.74 -0.03
CA LEU A 119 2.56 5.93 1.20
C LEU A 119 3.94 5.75 1.82
N GLY A 120 4.99 5.59 1.02
CA GLY A 120 6.37 5.56 1.49
C GLY A 120 6.73 6.82 2.27
N GLU A 121 6.48 7.99 1.67
CA GLU A 121 6.70 9.31 2.27
C GLU A 121 5.89 9.49 3.56
N TYR A 122 4.59 9.15 3.53
CA TYR A 122 3.72 9.23 4.69
C TYR A 122 4.21 8.38 5.87
N TYR A 123 4.54 7.11 5.63
CA TYR A 123 5.04 6.24 6.69
C TYR A 123 6.44 6.66 7.16
N GLU A 124 7.26 7.25 6.29
CA GLU A 124 8.55 7.82 6.68
C GLU A 124 8.36 9.00 7.65
N GLN A 125 7.41 9.89 7.37
CA GLN A 125 7.07 11.00 8.26
C GLN A 125 6.58 10.49 9.63
N LEU A 126 5.71 9.46 9.66
CA LEU A 126 5.27 8.84 10.90
C LEU A 126 6.42 8.21 11.70
N VAL A 127 7.43 7.63 11.02
CA VAL A 127 8.64 7.14 11.68
C VAL A 127 9.43 8.28 12.32
N LYS A 128 9.56 9.43 11.65
CA LYS A 128 10.26 10.61 12.17
C LYS A 128 9.55 11.16 13.42
N LEU A 129 8.22 11.28 13.37
CA LEU A 129 7.40 11.79 14.47
C LEU A 129 7.43 10.91 15.73
N ARG A 130 7.53 9.58 15.58
CA ARG A 130 7.62 8.67 16.74
C ARG A 130 9.00 8.59 17.39
N ARG A 131 10.01 9.21 16.79
CA ARG A 131 11.40 9.23 17.29
C ARG A 131 11.74 10.51 18.06
N THR A 132 10.85 11.50 18.03
CA THR A 132 10.88 12.73 18.83
C THR A 132 9.98 12.57 20.04
#